data_AF-A0A7J8UWH2-F1
#
_entry.id   AF-A0A7J8UWH2-F1
#
_cell.length_a   1.000
_cell.length_b   1.000
_cell.length_c   1.000
_cell.angle_alpha   90.00
_cell.angle_beta   90.00
_cell.angle_gamma   90.00
#
_symmetry.space_group_name_H-M   'P 1'
#
loop_
_entity.id
_entity.type
_entity.pdbx_description
1 polymer ?
#
loop_
_entity_poly.entity_id
_entity_poly.type
_entity_poly.pdbx_seq_one_letter_code
_entity_poly.pdbx_strand_id
1 'polypeptide(L)'
;LNLEGSKNLIKAPDFTTAPNLEILVLEGCTRLIYVHPSVGVLTRLKLLNLRGCKSLRSFPTKIGMESLEKLILSGCSKLQSFPEIDGKMECLLRLYLDGTSIQQLPSSIGNLSSLLLLNLEDCRNLVSLPGSIGGCKSLKILNLSG
;
A
#
# COMPACT_ATOMS: atom_id res chain seq x y z
N LEU A 1 -15.39 -5.99 2.38
CA LEU A 1 -15.01 -7.41 2.30
C LEU A 1 -13.90 -7.68 3.32
N ASN A 2 -14.11 -8.65 4.21
CA ASN A 2 -13.09 -9.08 5.15
C ASN A 2 -12.68 -10.54 4.84
N LEU A 3 -11.39 -10.74 4.60
CA LEU A 3 -10.74 -12.03 4.33
C LEU A 3 -9.58 -12.26 5.33
N GLU A 4 -9.57 -11.56 6.45
CA GLU A 4 -8.55 -11.64 7.49
C GLU A 4 -8.19 -13.08 7.86
N GLY A 5 -6.90 -13.34 8.00
CA GLY A 5 -6.36 -14.61 8.46
C GLY A 5 -6.55 -15.77 7.49
N SER A 6 -7.01 -15.54 6.26
CA SER A 6 -7.28 -16.60 5.28
C SER A 6 -6.02 -17.43 4.99
N LYS A 7 -5.96 -18.63 5.58
CA LYS A 7 -4.79 -19.52 5.53
C LYS A 7 -4.60 -20.22 4.17
N ASN A 8 -5.55 -20.10 3.25
CA ASN A 8 -5.49 -20.73 1.93
C ASN A 8 -5.41 -19.69 0.80
N LEU A 9 -5.50 -18.40 1.12
CA LEU A 9 -5.50 -17.35 0.11
C LEU A 9 -4.08 -17.13 -0.40
N ILE A 10 -3.82 -17.57 -1.63
CA ILE A 10 -2.52 -17.41 -2.31
C ILE A 10 -2.56 -16.19 -3.25
N LYS A 11 -3.72 -15.91 -3.83
CA LYS A 11 -3.96 -14.80 -4.75
C LYS A 11 -5.23 -14.09 -4.34
N ALA A 12 -5.20 -12.75 -4.22
CA ALA A 12 -6.42 -11.98 -4.08
C ALA A 12 -7.20 -12.08 -5.41
N PRO A 13 -8.53 -12.22 -5.37
CA PRO A 13 -9.33 -12.40 -6.58
C PRO A 13 -9.39 -11.11 -7.39
N ASP A 14 -9.95 -11.22 -8.60
CA ASP A 14 -10.40 -10.06 -9.36
C ASP A 14 -11.58 -9.38 -8.63
N PHE A 15 -11.54 -8.04 -8.59
CA PHE A 15 -12.55 -7.19 -7.96
C PHE A 15 -13.29 -6.30 -8.97
N THR A 16 -13.14 -6.52 -10.28
CA THR A 16 -13.91 -5.81 -11.32
C THR A 16 -15.43 -5.93 -11.12
N THR A 17 -15.91 -7.03 -10.52
CA THR A 17 -17.32 -7.27 -10.19
C THR A 17 -17.78 -6.60 -8.89
N ALA A 18 -16.89 -5.94 -8.15
CA ALA A 18 -17.17 -5.27 -6.88
C ALA A 18 -16.79 -3.77 -6.93
N PRO A 19 -17.34 -2.96 -7.86
CA PRO A 19 -16.93 -1.57 -8.06
C PRO A 19 -17.27 -0.65 -6.88
N ASN A 20 -18.19 -1.07 -6.01
CA ASN A 20 -18.63 -0.31 -4.83
C ASN A 20 -17.87 -0.70 -3.54
N LEU A 21 -16.80 -1.48 -3.65
CA LEU A 21 -16.05 -1.93 -2.48
C LEU A 21 -15.33 -0.76 -1.79
N GLU A 22 -15.73 -0.43 -0.56
CA GLU A 22 -15.11 0.64 0.23
C GLU A 22 -14.01 0.15 1.17
N ILE A 23 -14.10 -1.10 1.63
CA ILE A 23 -13.17 -1.66 2.62
C ILE A 23 -12.76 -3.07 2.17
N LEU A 24 -11.45 -3.30 2.08
CA LEU A 24 -10.85 -4.60 1.82
C LEU A 24 -9.81 -4.93 2.91
N VAL A 25 -10.10 -5.96 3.70
CA VAL A 25 -9.20 -6.45 4.75
C VAL A 25 -8.69 -7.83 4.35
N LEU A 26 -7.37 -7.94 4.24
CA LEU A 26 -6.57 -9.13 3.93
C LEU A 26 -5.52 -9.38 5.03
N GLU A 27 -5.65 -8.69 6.18
CA GLU A 27 -4.71 -8.79 7.30
C GLU A 27 -4.44 -10.24 7.68
N GLY A 28 -3.18 -10.57 7.96
CA GLY A 28 -2.78 -11.92 8.39
C GLY A 28 -2.89 -13.01 7.32
N CYS A 29 -3.17 -12.70 6.05
CA CYS A 29 -3.11 -13.66 4.95
C CYS A 29 -1.65 -14.04 4.63
N THR A 30 -1.01 -14.81 5.51
CA THR A 30 0.44 -15.10 5.48
C THR A 30 0.91 -15.86 4.23
N ARG A 31 0.00 -16.50 3.50
CA ARG A 31 0.28 -17.20 2.22
C ARG A 31 -0.09 -16.40 0.99
N LEU A 32 -0.65 -15.19 1.13
CA LEU A 32 -0.96 -14.32 0.00
C LEU A 32 0.35 -13.91 -0.68
N ILE A 33 0.50 -14.25 -1.95
CA ILE A 33 1.69 -13.94 -2.76
C ILE A 33 1.43 -12.77 -3.70
N TYR A 34 0.21 -12.71 -4.23
CA TYR A 34 -0.18 -11.79 -5.31
C TYR A 34 -1.51 -11.11 -5.01
N VAL A 35 -1.56 -9.80 -5.21
CA VAL A 35 -2.79 -9.01 -5.24
C VAL A 35 -3.12 -8.69 -6.69
N HIS A 36 -4.35 -8.98 -7.11
CA HIS A 36 -4.80 -8.73 -8.47
C HIS A 36 -4.78 -7.22 -8.81
N PRO A 37 -4.29 -6.81 -10.01
CA PRO A 37 -4.23 -5.43 -10.47
C PRO A 37 -5.52 -4.64 -10.33
N SER A 38 -6.68 -5.31 -10.43
CA SER A 38 -7.99 -4.68 -10.25
C SER A 38 -8.11 -3.94 -8.91
N VAL A 39 -7.41 -4.38 -7.85
CA VAL A 39 -7.42 -3.70 -6.55
C VAL A 39 -6.88 -2.27 -6.68
N GLY A 40 -5.86 -2.07 -7.53
CA GLY A 40 -5.21 -0.78 -7.73
C GLY A 40 -6.07 0.28 -8.42
N VAL A 41 -7.25 -0.09 -8.94
CA VAL A 41 -8.17 0.79 -9.68
C VAL A 41 -9.56 0.87 -9.03
N LEU A 42 -9.72 0.37 -7.80
CA LEU A 42 -10.98 0.50 -7.06
C LEU A 42 -11.16 1.94 -6.55
N THR A 43 -11.85 2.76 -7.34
CA THR A 43 -12.00 4.21 -7.08
C THR A 43 -12.78 4.56 -5.82
N ARG A 44 -13.65 3.65 -5.34
CA ARG A 44 -14.44 3.81 -4.10
C ARG A 44 -13.79 3.22 -2.84
N LEU A 45 -12.65 2.54 -2.99
CA LEU A 45 -11.97 1.91 -1.86
C LEU A 45 -11.39 2.99 -0.94
N LYS A 46 -11.79 3.00 0.33
CA LYS A 46 -11.32 3.91 1.38
C LYS A 46 -10.24 3.28 2.27
N LEU A 47 -10.33 1.97 2.49
CA LEU A 47 -9.39 1.22 3.30
C LEU A 47 -8.92 -0.05 2.58
N LEU A 48 -7.61 -0.19 2.47
CA LEU A 48 -6.94 -1.43 2.07
C LEU A 48 -5.95 -1.86 3.15
N ASN A 49 -6.22 -3.00 3.79
CA ASN A 49 -5.39 -3.55 4.85
C ASN A 49 -4.81 -4.91 4.44
N LEU A 50 -3.50 -4.98 4.25
CA LEU A 50 -2.72 -6.21 4.00
C LEU A 50 -1.71 -6.49 5.11
N ARG A 51 -1.90 -5.91 6.30
CA ARG A 51 -0.96 -6.06 7.42
C ARG A 51 -0.60 -7.54 7.63
N GLY A 52 0.67 -7.84 7.80
CA GLY A 52 1.13 -9.19 8.09
C GLY A 52 0.96 -10.21 6.94
N CYS A 53 0.71 -9.79 5.70
CA CYS A 53 0.81 -10.65 4.52
C CYS A 53 2.29 -10.99 4.21
N LYS A 54 2.92 -11.80 5.07
CA LYS A 54 4.37 -12.05 5.06
C LYS A 54 4.91 -12.63 3.74
N SER A 55 4.07 -13.32 2.97
CA SER A 55 4.45 -13.89 1.67
C SER A 55 4.19 -12.98 0.47
N LEU A 56 3.63 -11.78 0.68
CA LEU A 56 3.25 -10.87 -0.39
C LEU A 56 4.50 -10.43 -1.15
N ARG A 57 4.54 -10.71 -2.45
CA ARG A 57 5.64 -10.34 -3.36
C ARG A 57 5.18 -9.40 -4.44
N SER A 58 3.95 -9.58 -4.93
CA SER A 58 3.40 -8.83 -6.05
C SER A 58 2.19 -8.03 -5.61
N PHE A 59 2.27 -6.73 -5.81
CA PHE A 59 1.18 -5.76 -5.70
C PHE A 59 0.93 -5.15 -7.09
N PRO A 60 -0.23 -4.53 -7.39
CA PRO A 60 -0.43 -3.85 -8.68
C PRO A 60 0.71 -2.87 -8.96
N THR A 61 1.34 -2.92 -10.13
CA THR A 61 2.54 -2.11 -10.46
C THR A 61 2.27 -0.62 -10.61
N LYS A 62 1.00 -0.27 -10.84
CA LYS A 62 0.48 1.10 -10.93
C LYS A 62 -0.83 1.16 -10.16
N ILE A 63 -1.04 2.19 -9.33
CA ILE A 63 -2.26 2.37 -8.52
C ILE A 63 -2.85 3.77 -8.67
N GLY A 64 -4.17 3.87 -8.61
CA GLY A 64 -4.93 5.11 -8.74
C GLY A 64 -6.25 5.03 -7.97
N MET A 65 -6.20 4.64 -6.70
CA MET A 65 -7.40 4.50 -5.86
C MET A 65 -7.82 5.87 -5.30
N GLU A 66 -8.67 6.59 -6.04
CA GLU A 66 -9.03 8.00 -5.79
C GLU A 66 -9.57 8.28 -4.38
N SER A 67 -10.44 7.40 -3.86
CA SER A 67 -11.05 7.58 -2.52
C SER A 67 -10.23 6.95 -1.37
N LEU A 68 -9.05 6.40 -1.64
CA LEU A 68 -8.31 5.64 -0.62
C LEU A 68 -7.78 6.58 0.46
N GLU A 69 -8.17 6.35 1.71
CA GLU A 69 -7.77 7.15 2.86
C GLU A 69 -6.62 6.51 3.64
N LYS A 70 -6.58 5.17 3.66
CA LYS A 70 -5.60 4.39 4.42
C LYS A 70 -5.16 3.14 3.66
N LEU A 71 -3.84 3.03 3.48
CA LEU A 71 -3.16 1.86 2.92
C LEU A 71 -2.22 1.26 3.97
N ILE A 72 -2.44 -0.01 4.31
CA ILE A 72 -1.63 -0.74 5.30
C ILE A 72 -0.95 -1.93 4.63
N LEU A 73 0.36 -1.87 4.48
CA LEU A 73 1.23 -2.95 4.01
C LEU A 73 2.22 -3.39 5.11
N SER A 74 2.06 -2.91 6.34
CA SER A 74 2.91 -3.22 7.49
C SER A 74 3.20 -4.71 7.62
N GLY A 75 4.47 -5.09 7.82
CA GLY A 75 4.89 -6.47 8.00
C GLY A 75 4.78 -7.36 6.74
N CYS A 76 4.55 -6.79 5.55
CA CYS A 76 4.69 -7.51 4.28
C CYS A 76 6.18 -7.70 3.95
N SER A 77 6.86 -8.54 4.73
CA SER A 77 8.32 -8.67 4.74
C SER A 77 8.98 -9.07 3.42
N LYS A 78 8.22 -9.58 2.44
CA LYS A 78 8.72 -9.96 1.10
C LYS A 78 8.38 -8.94 0.00
N LEU A 79 7.69 -7.85 0.34
CA LEU A 79 7.38 -6.78 -0.59
C LEU A 79 8.63 -5.91 -0.76
N GLN A 80 9.17 -5.86 -1.98
CA GLN A 80 10.45 -5.19 -2.29
C GLN A 80 10.29 -3.85 -3.02
N SER A 81 9.09 -3.59 -3.56
CA SER A 81 8.80 -2.36 -4.29
C SER A 81 7.40 -1.85 -3.93
N PHE A 82 7.28 -0.52 -3.91
CA PHE A 82 5.99 0.17 -3.88
C PHE A 82 5.64 0.60 -5.32
N PRO A 83 4.36 0.54 -5.74
CA PRO A 83 3.99 0.81 -7.13
C PRO A 83 3.99 2.29 -7.48
N GLU A 84 4.12 2.57 -8.78
CA GLU A 84 3.90 3.91 -9.31
C GLU A 84 2.46 4.36 -9.02
N ILE A 85 2.29 5.63 -8.70
CA ILE A 85 1.00 6.25 -8.44
C ILE A 85 0.55 6.96 -9.71
N ASP A 86 -0.56 6.51 -10.27
CA ASP A 86 -1.21 7.12 -11.43
C ASP A 86 -2.11 8.28 -10.98
N GLY A 87 -1.93 9.44 -11.61
CA GLY A 87 -2.68 10.63 -11.25
C GLY A 87 -2.46 11.04 -9.79
N LYS A 88 -3.51 11.55 -9.16
CA LYS A 88 -3.46 12.05 -7.78
C LYS A 88 -4.37 11.23 -6.88
N MET A 89 -3.80 10.49 -5.94
CA MET A 89 -4.54 9.86 -4.84
C MET A 89 -4.75 10.88 -3.71
N GLU A 90 -5.53 11.93 -3.99
CA GLU A 90 -5.68 13.10 -3.12
C GLU A 90 -6.36 12.79 -1.78
N CYS A 91 -7.00 11.63 -1.62
CA CYS A 91 -7.61 11.23 -0.35
C CYS A 91 -6.67 10.46 0.58
N LEU A 92 -5.49 10.03 0.13
CA LEU A 92 -4.64 9.15 0.95
C LEU A 92 -4.00 9.93 2.10
N LEU A 93 -4.43 9.63 3.32
CA LEU A 93 -3.99 10.31 4.55
C LEU A 93 -2.89 9.52 5.27
N ARG A 94 -2.93 8.19 5.22
CA ARG A 94 -2.02 7.33 5.98
C ARG A 94 -1.50 6.17 5.14
N LEU A 95 -0.19 6.09 5.03
CA LEU A 95 0.53 5.02 4.34
C LEU A 95 1.47 4.32 5.32
N TYR A 96 1.24 3.03 5.53
CA TYR A 96 2.07 2.19 6.39
C TYR A 96 2.81 1.15 5.57
N LEU A 97 4.13 1.26 5.55
CA LEU A 97 5.07 0.38 4.87
C LEU A 97 6.07 -0.26 5.85
N ASP A 98 5.86 -0.08 7.16
CA ASP A 98 6.78 -0.57 8.19
C ASP A 98 7.01 -2.07 8.11
N GLY A 99 8.23 -2.52 8.38
CA GLY A 99 8.63 -3.92 8.33
C GLY A 99 8.48 -4.58 6.94
N THR A 100 8.47 -3.79 5.86
CA THR A 100 8.59 -4.29 4.49
C THR A 100 10.06 -4.38 4.05
N SER A 101 10.32 -5.05 2.93
CA SER A 101 11.66 -5.12 2.32
C SER A 101 11.83 -4.10 1.19
N ILE A 102 11.06 -3.00 1.21
CA ILE A 102 11.09 -1.98 0.15
C ILE A 102 12.47 -1.35 0.07
N GLN A 103 13.04 -1.33 -1.13
CA GLN A 103 14.38 -0.78 -1.38
C GLN A 103 14.36 0.71 -1.76
N GLN A 104 13.28 1.12 -2.43
CA GLN A 104 13.07 2.48 -2.90
C GLN A 104 11.57 2.79 -3.01
N LEU A 105 11.21 4.06 -2.85
CA LEU A 105 9.88 4.56 -3.21
C LEU A 105 9.92 5.14 -4.62
N PRO A 106 8.82 5.04 -5.40
CA PRO A 106 8.73 5.64 -6.72
C PRO A 106 8.75 7.17 -6.63
N SER A 107 9.19 7.85 -7.69
CA SER A 107 9.14 9.32 -7.73
C SER A 107 7.70 9.84 -7.62
N SER A 108 6.72 9.06 -8.05
CA SER A 108 5.30 9.39 -7.93
C SER A 108 4.79 9.49 -6.49
N ILE A 109 5.58 9.11 -5.47
CA ILE A 109 5.20 9.31 -4.05
C ILE A 109 4.85 10.77 -3.76
N GLY A 110 5.51 11.71 -4.45
CA GLY A 110 5.22 13.14 -4.37
C GLY A 110 3.82 13.55 -4.82
N ASN A 111 3.07 12.67 -5.49
CA ASN A 111 1.67 12.93 -5.89
C ASN A 111 0.68 12.80 -4.72
N LEU A 112 1.12 12.26 -3.58
CA LEU A 112 0.29 12.11 -2.38
C LEU A 112 0.24 13.41 -1.56
N SER A 113 -0.32 14.48 -2.16
CA SER A 113 -0.33 15.83 -1.58
C SER A 113 -1.03 15.94 -0.22
N SER A 114 -2.00 15.06 0.06
CA SER A 114 -2.77 15.01 1.31
C SER A 114 -2.21 14.05 2.35
N LEU A 115 -1.11 13.34 2.05
CA LEU A 115 -0.54 12.36 2.96
C LEU A 115 -0.10 13.03 4.25
N LEU A 116 -0.64 12.60 5.38
CA LEU A 116 -0.32 13.12 6.71
C LEU A 116 0.76 12.28 7.40
N LEU A 117 0.75 10.97 7.16
CA LEU A 117 1.63 10.01 7.78
C LEU A 117 2.18 9.03 6.76
N LEU A 118 3.51 8.92 6.74
CA LEU A 118 4.27 7.87 6.06
C LEU A 118 5.09 7.10 7.11
N ASN A 119 4.73 5.84 7.35
CA ASN A 119 5.49 4.95 8.23
C ASN A 119 6.39 4.02 7.41
N LEU A 120 7.70 4.15 7.60
CA LEU A 120 8.75 3.32 7.02
C LEU A 120 9.63 2.70 8.11
N GLU A 121 9.10 2.58 9.33
CA GLU A 121 9.80 1.94 10.45
C GLU A 121 10.26 0.52 10.09
N ASP A 122 11.46 0.13 10.51
CA ASP A 122 12.07 -1.18 10.23
C ASP A 122 12.19 -1.53 8.72
N CYS A 123 12.12 -0.54 7.81
CA CYS A 123 12.41 -0.73 6.39
C CYS A 123 13.93 -0.80 6.13
N ARG A 124 14.60 -1.83 6.64
CA ARG A 124 16.09 -1.95 6.67
C ARG A 124 16.77 -2.00 5.30
N ASN A 125 16.02 -2.29 4.23
CA ASN A 125 16.55 -2.33 2.87
C ASN A 125 16.36 -1.00 2.12
N LEU A 126 15.68 -0.01 2.71
CA LEU A 126 15.43 1.28 2.09
C LEU A 126 16.73 2.08 2.02
N VAL A 127 17.20 2.37 0.80
CA VAL A 127 18.49 3.04 0.59
C VAL A 127 18.36 4.56 0.70
N SER A 128 17.29 5.11 0.16
CA SER A 128 17.03 6.55 0.16
C SER A 128 15.56 6.84 -0.09
N LEU A 129 15.15 8.07 0.24
CA LEU A 129 13.86 8.62 -0.20
C LEU A 129 14.06 9.35 -1.53
N PRO A 130 13.09 9.28 -2.46
CA PRO A 130 13.15 10.07 -3.68
C PRO A 130 13.01 11.56 -3.34
N GLY A 131 13.73 12.43 -4.05
CA GLY A 131 13.65 13.89 -3.83
C GLY A 131 12.24 14.46 -4.03
N SER A 132 11.39 13.76 -4.79
CA SER A 132 9.98 14.08 -4.97
C SER A 132 9.12 13.92 -3.71
N ILE A 133 9.65 13.37 -2.61
CA ILE A 133 8.96 13.31 -1.32
C ILE A 133 8.51 14.70 -0.84
N GLY A 134 9.20 15.78 -1.26
CA GLY A 134 8.77 17.16 -1.03
C GLY A 134 7.42 17.54 -1.67
N GLY A 135 6.90 16.72 -2.58
CA GLY A 135 5.55 16.85 -3.14
C GLY A 135 4.43 16.44 -2.17
N CYS A 136 4.74 15.69 -1.11
CA CYS A 136 3.80 15.34 -0.03
C CYS A 136 3.56 16.53 0.90
N LYS A 137 2.91 17.59 0.38
CA LYS A 137 2.79 18.90 1.04
C LYS A 137 2.15 18.89 2.43
N SER A 138 1.31 17.89 2.71
CA SER A 138 0.62 17.77 4.01
C SER A 138 1.33 16.85 5.01
N LEU A 139 2.50 16.31 4.68
CA LEU A 139 3.19 15.31 5.49
C LEU A 139 3.61 15.89 6.84
N LYS A 140 3.08 15.31 7.92
CA LYS A 140 3.36 15.70 9.31
C LYS A 140 4.26 14.70 10.01
N ILE A 141 4.11 13.42 9.68
CA ILE A 141 4.83 12.33 10.32
C ILE A 141 5.51 11.51 9.24
N LEU A 142 6.84 11.50 9.28
CA LEU A 142 7.69 10.61 8.52
C LEU A 142 8.50 9.78 9.52
N ASN A 143 8.17 8.50 9.67
CA ASN A 143 8.90 7.61 10.56
C ASN A 143 9.87 6.74 9.75
N LEU A 144 11.16 6.86 10.05
CA LEU A 144 12.27 6.15 9.41
C LEU A 144 13.11 5.36 10.44
N SER A 145 12.60 5.14 11.65
CA SER A 145 13.31 4.43 12.71
C SER A 145 13.47 2.93 12.40
N GLY A 146 14.48 2.26 12.99
CA GLY A 146 14.75 0.83 12.82
C GLY A 146 15.96 0.52 11.94
#